data_AF-A0AAU4KIW2-F1
#
_entry.id   AF-A0AAU4KIW2-F1
#
_cell.length_a   1.000
_cell.length_b   1.000
_cell.length_c   1.000
_cell.angle_alpha   90.00
_cell.angle_beta   90.00
_cell.angle_gamma   90.00
#
_symmetry.space_group_name_H-M   'P 1'
#
loop_
_entity.id
_entity.type
_entity.pdbx_description
1 polymer ?
#
loop_
_entity_poly.entity_id
_entity_poly.type
_entity_poly.pdbx_seq_one_letter_code
_entity_poly.pdbx_strand_id
1 'polypeptide(L)'
;MGWWQVNADTLAGSRFVLSPLAETFACLNLLHAETATHPGERAWLNVHLPAYRGRLAADPVTALLVRCGLGQAWIADFLTPTPYGDETFETEVARVREVSPRDAHGHLVRSMGGPLPAALADRDDLPERAAALLTAVWAESVRPDWERRRRVLEADVVARTARLGQGGWAAALDGLRPGTRWLGGSRLQVNLHEYPPREISGAQLVFVPVTPRAGWVSWEGSSRYAVVYPCAGALADVRAAVVPESLGALLGTARAGVLVRLDSPLSTSQLVAVTGQGLGSVGRHLRVLLDARLVERRRAGRSVLYSRTAAGEVLVTAQRQGLGGGPEPPDRRRERTVGTGGTGRTGGTGRTGGTGRTGGTGRTGGTGRTGGIGRTGGIGRTGGIGRTGGIGRTGGIGRTGGASRAGT
;
A
#
# COMPACT_ATOMS: atom_id res chain seq x y z
N MET A 1 11.00 11.16 26.03
CA MET A 1 10.30 11.08 24.73
C MET A 1 9.87 12.46 24.27
N GLY A 2 10.17 12.84 23.04
CA GLY A 2 9.74 14.09 22.41
C GLY A 2 8.28 14.00 21.99
N TRP A 3 7.50 15.01 22.38
CA TRP A 3 6.08 15.11 22.06
C TRP A 3 5.70 16.53 21.65
N TRP A 4 4.65 16.62 20.86
CA TRP A 4 4.05 17.87 20.39
C TRP A 4 2.73 18.12 21.12
N GLN A 5 2.53 19.35 21.57
CA GLN A 5 1.23 19.85 22.03
C GLN A 5 0.44 20.28 20.79
N VAL A 6 -0.69 19.62 20.54
CA VAL A 6 -1.51 19.79 19.35
C VAL A 6 -2.95 20.04 19.79
N ASN A 7 -3.42 21.29 19.66
CA ASN A 7 -4.82 21.61 19.95
C ASN A 7 -5.77 20.97 18.91
N ALA A 8 -7.07 21.02 19.22
CA ALA A 8 -8.12 20.45 18.39
C ALA A 8 -8.16 21.08 16.99
N ASP A 9 -7.94 22.39 16.87
CA ASP A 9 -7.99 23.09 15.58
C ASP A 9 -6.85 22.67 14.65
N THR A 10 -5.64 22.51 15.20
CA THR A 10 -4.47 22.01 14.46
C THR A 10 -4.70 20.59 13.96
N LEU A 11 -5.27 19.72 14.81
CA LEU A 11 -5.65 18.37 14.39
C LEU A 11 -6.76 18.39 13.34
N ALA A 12 -7.78 19.22 13.50
CA ALA A 12 -8.88 19.33 12.55
C ALA A 12 -8.42 19.82 11.18
N GLY A 13 -7.45 20.74 11.15
CA GLY A 13 -6.81 21.22 9.92
C GLY A 13 -5.72 20.29 9.35
N SER A 14 -5.39 19.20 10.04
CA SER A 14 -4.33 18.29 9.61
C SER A 14 -4.78 17.39 8.46
N ARG A 15 -3.82 17.00 7.61
CA ARG A 15 -4.11 16.23 6.39
C ARG A 15 -3.04 15.18 6.08
N PHE A 16 -3.48 14.10 5.43
CA PHE A 16 -2.56 13.18 4.77
C PHE A 16 -2.21 13.72 3.39
N VAL A 17 -0.93 13.78 3.05
CA VAL A 17 -0.45 14.25 1.75
C VAL A 17 0.61 13.32 1.20
N LEU A 18 0.74 13.27 -0.12
CA LEU A 18 1.81 12.55 -0.80
C LEU A 18 2.94 13.51 -1.17
N SER A 19 4.17 13.02 -1.09
CA SER A 19 5.37 13.78 -1.46
C SER A 19 6.33 12.87 -2.22
N PRO A 20 6.51 13.09 -3.54
CA PRO A 20 7.52 12.39 -4.33
C PRO A 20 8.93 12.52 -3.76
N LEU A 21 9.29 13.69 -3.20
CA LEU A 21 10.57 13.93 -2.57
C LEU A 21 10.71 13.15 -1.27
N ALA A 22 9.68 13.08 -0.42
CA ALA A 22 9.73 12.26 0.78
C ALA A 22 9.92 10.78 0.43
N GLU A 23 9.20 10.26 -0.57
CA GLU A 23 9.42 8.89 -1.05
C GLU A 23 10.86 8.69 -1.58
N THR A 24 11.38 9.67 -2.32
CA THR A 24 12.75 9.65 -2.86
C THR A 24 13.79 9.64 -1.76
N PHE A 25 13.61 10.48 -0.75
CA PHE A 25 14.50 10.54 0.40
C PHE A 25 14.45 9.26 1.22
N ALA A 26 13.26 8.67 1.41
CA ALA A 26 13.13 7.37 2.07
C ALA A 26 13.86 6.26 1.29
N CYS A 27 13.83 6.31 -0.05
CA CYS A 27 14.58 5.39 -0.91
C CYS A 27 16.09 5.62 -0.85
N LEU A 28 16.54 6.89 -0.80
CA LEU A 28 17.94 7.24 -0.55
C LEU A 28 18.41 6.68 0.80
N ASN A 29 17.60 6.79 1.85
CA ASN A 29 17.91 6.25 3.17
C ASN A 29 18.03 4.72 3.12
N LEU A 30 17.11 4.02 2.44
CA LEU A 30 17.20 2.58 2.23
C LEU A 30 18.47 2.18 1.45
N LEU A 31 18.82 2.90 0.38
CA LEU A 31 20.06 2.68 -0.38
C LEU A 31 21.30 2.89 0.48
N HIS A 32 21.28 3.88 1.37
CA HIS A 32 22.40 4.19 2.25
C HIS A 32 22.55 3.19 3.40
N ALA A 33 21.44 2.76 3.99
CA ALA A 33 21.44 1.77 5.06
C ALA A 33 21.78 0.35 4.57
N GLU A 34 21.59 0.09 3.27
CA GLU A 34 21.85 -1.20 2.59
C GLU A 34 21.16 -2.41 3.25
N THR A 35 20.19 -2.16 4.13
CA THR A 35 19.59 -3.16 4.99
C THR A 35 18.12 -3.29 4.62
N ALA A 36 17.75 -4.46 4.08
CA ALA A 36 16.36 -4.79 3.80
C ALA A 36 15.71 -5.49 4.98
N THR A 37 14.49 -5.07 5.32
CA THR A 37 13.66 -5.69 6.36
C THR A 37 12.59 -6.61 5.79
N HIS A 38 12.37 -6.56 4.47
CA HIS A 38 11.43 -7.42 3.75
C HIS A 38 12.01 -7.86 2.37
N PRO A 39 11.66 -9.06 1.85
CA PRO A 39 12.04 -9.52 0.51
C PRO A 39 11.90 -8.50 -0.63
N GLY A 40 10.86 -7.67 -0.61
CA GLY A 40 10.63 -6.62 -1.61
C GLY A 40 11.70 -5.52 -1.60
N GLU A 41 12.10 -5.05 -0.40
CA GLU A 41 13.22 -4.11 -0.24
C GLU A 41 14.53 -4.74 -0.71
N ARG A 42 14.74 -6.04 -0.41
CA ARG A 42 15.94 -6.76 -0.84
C ARG A 42 16.03 -6.89 -2.36
N ALA A 43 14.91 -7.22 -3.00
CA ALA A 43 14.85 -7.27 -4.46
C ALA A 43 15.10 -5.90 -5.09
N TRP A 44 14.55 -4.84 -4.51
CA TRP A 44 14.77 -3.46 -4.97
C TRP A 44 16.23 -3.02 -4.78
N LEU A 45 16.84 -3.31 -3.63
CA LEU A 45 18.27 -3.05 -3.37
C LEU A 45 19.16 -3.77 -4.37
N ASN A 46 18.90 -5.05 -4.66
CA ASN A 46 19.68 -5.80 -5.66
C ASN A 46 19.72 -5.12 -7.04
N VAL A 47 18.66 -4.38 -7.40
CA VAL A 47 18.57 -3.67 -8.69
C VAL A 47 19.30 -2.33 -8.64
N HIS A 48 19.09 -1.53 -7.58
CA HIS A 48 19.50 -0.12 -7.58
C HIS A 48 20.79 0.17 -6.80
N LEU A 49 21.16 -0.69 -5.85
CA LEU A 49 22.32 -0.47 -4.99
C LEU A 49 23.66 -0.40 -5.75
N PRO A 50 23.94 -1.22 -6.79
CA PRO A 50 25.19 -1.12 -7.54
C PRO A 50 25.40 0.25 -8.19
N ALA A 51 24.36 0.81 -8.81
CA ALA A 51 24.43 2.13 -9.45
C ALA A 51 24.64 3.25 -8.42
N TYR A 52 23.91 3.19 -7.30
CA TYR A 52 24.08 4.14 -6.19
C TYR A 52 25.50 4.13 -5.61
N ARG A 53 26.06 2.93 -5.36
CA ARG A 53 27.44 2.78 -4.88
C ARG A 53 28.46 3.35 -5.87
N GLY A 54 28.31 3.05 -7.16
CA GLY A 54 29.18 3.60 -8.21
C GLY A 54 29.16 5.13 -8.24
N ARG A 55 27.97 5.73 -8.10
CA ARG A 55 27.81 7.19 -8.03
C ARG A 55 28.52 7.80 -6.82
N LEU A 56 28.35 7.23 -5.63
CA LEU A 56 29.01 7.74 -4.42
C LEU A 56 30.52 7.49 -4.40
N ALA A 57 30.99 6.42 -5.05
CA ALA A 57 32.42 6.18 -5.23
C ALA A 57 33.07 7.22 -6.17
N ALA A 58 32.34 7.65 -7.21
CA ALA A 58 32.80 8.66 -8.16
C ALA A 58 32.75 10.09 -7.59
N ASP A 59 31.90 10.36 -6.60
CA ASP A 59 31.78 11.67 -5.94
C ASP A 59 31.88 11.55 -4.40
N PRO A 60 33.10 11.52 -3.85
CA PRO A 60 33.34 11.40 -2.42
C PRO A 60 32.76 12.55 -1.58
N VAL A 61 32.62 13.74 -2.18
CA VAL A 61 32.04 14.93 -1.51
C VAL A 61 30.56 14.70 -1.28
N THR A 62 29.83 14.28 -2.33
CA THR A 62 28.41 13.94 -2.21
C THR A 62 28.20 12.73 -1.29
N ALA A 63 29.09 11.73 -1.32
CA ALA A 63 29.05 10.61 -0.38
C ALA A 63 29.20 11.06 1.08
N LEU A 64 30.11 12.01 1.34
CA LEU A 64 30.28 12.60 2.67
C LEU A 64 29.08 13.46 3.07
N LEU A 65 28.53 14.23 2.15
CA LEU A 65 27.32 15.03 2.35
C LEU A 65 26.14 14.16 2.80
N VAL A 66 25.90 13.01 2.15
CA VAL A 66 24.84 12.07 2.54
C VAL A 66 25.05 11.54 3.95
N ARG A 67 26.28 11.10 4.29
CA ARG A 67 26.58 10.61 5.64
C ARG A 67 26.35 11.68 6.71
N CYS A 68 26.82 12.90 6.45
CA CYS A 68 26.67 14.02 7.37
C CYS A 68 25.23 14.49 7.49
N GLY A 69 24.45 14.40 6.40
CA GLY A 69 23.08 14.89 6.35
C GLY A 69 22.03 13.89 6.84
N LEU A 70 22.27 12.59 6.76
CA LEU A 70 21.40 11.60 7.39
C LEU A 70 21.55 11.64 8.92
N GLY A 71 22.76 11.92 9.41
CA GLY A 71 23.06 12.03 10.83
C GLY A 71 22.80 10.75 11.63
N GLN A 72 22.96 10.82 12.95
CA GLN A 72 22.63 9.71 13.86
C GLN A 72 21.31 9.93 14.61
N ALA A 73 20.97 11.19 14.90
CA ALA A 73 19.78 11.55 15.69
C ALA A 73 18.86 12.56 15.00
N TRP A 74 19.37 13.31 14.01
CA TRP A 74 18.64 14.35 13.31
C TRP A 74 19.08 14.40 11.85
N ILE A 75 18.12 14.45 10.92
CA ILE A 75 18.39 14.62 9.49
C ILE A 75 18.61 16.11 9.23
N ALA A 76 19.58 16.49 8.41
CA ALA A 76 19.78 17.88 8.02
C ALA A 76 18.53 18.42 7.31
N ASP A 77 17.90 19.43 7.91
CA ASP A 77 16.54 19.89 7.57
C ASP A 77 16.35 20.18 6.08
N PHE A 78 17.36 20.76 5.41
CA PHE A 78 17.30 21.09 3.98
C PHE A 78 17.17 19.87 3.05
N LEU A 79 17.57 18.66 3.49
CA LEU A 79 17.40 17.44 2.71
C LEU A 79 15.95 16.94 2.72
N THR A 80 15.17 17.35 3.73
CA THR A 80 13.79 16.92 3.93
C THR A 80 12.87 18.11 4.18
N PRO A 81 12.73 19.04 3.22
CA PRO A 81 11.86 20.20 3.35
C PRO A 81 10.42 19.73 3.63
N THR A 82 9.68 20.50 4.42
CA THR A 82 8.35 20.12 4.90
C THR A 82 7.32 20.16 3.76
N PRO A 83 6.71 19.03 3.35
CA PRO A 83 5.87 18.99 2.14
C PRO A 83 4.63 19.87 2.24
N TYR A 84 4.24 20.52 1.12
CA TYR A 84 2.94 21.19 1.01
C TYR A 84 1.85 20.19 0.62
N GLY A 85 2.20 19.16 -0.15
CA GLY A 85 1.27 18.18 -0.71
C GLY A 85 0.79 18.54 -2.11
N ASP A 86 0.48 17.52 -2.91
CA ASP A 86 0.02 17.65 -4.31
C ASP A 86 1.02 18.35 -5.25
N GLU A 87 2.31 18.32 -4.90
CA GLU A 87 3.41 18.89 -5.68
C GLU A 87 4.14 17.83 -6.52
N THR A 88 4.78 18.27 -7.60
CA THR A 88 5.68 17.39 -8.38
C THR A 88 7.03 17.28 -7.70
N PHE A 89 7.78 16.22 -8.04
CA PHE A 89 9.14 16.03 -7.55
C PHE A 89 10.03 17.26 -7.84
N GLU A 90 9.90 17.84 -9.03
CA GLU A 90 10.70 18.98 -9.49
C GLU A 90 10.45 20.23 -8.63
N THR A 91 9.21 20.48 -8.23
CA THR A 91 8.86 21.58 -7.32
C THR A 91 9.42 21.33 -5.92
N GLU A 92 9.31 20.10 -5.41
CA GLU A 92 9.78 19.79 -4.05
C GLU A 92 11.32 19.84 -3.97
N VAL A 93 12.04 19.30 -4.96
CA VAL A 93 13.51 19.28 -4.97
C VAL A 93 14.10 20.67 -5.22
N ALA A 94 13.37 21.58 -5.87
CA ALA A 94 13.78 22.98 -6.02
C ALA A 94 13.99 23.64 -4.65
N ARG A 95 13.15 23.34 -3.65
CA ARG A 95 13.36 23.86 -2.29
C ARG A 95 14.65 23.37 -1.65
N VAL A 96 15.11 22.15 -1.96
CA VAL A 96 16.42 21.67 -1.50
C VAL A 96 17.54 22.50 -2.13
N ARG A 97 17.42 22.79 -3.43
CA ARG A 97 18.38 23.57 -4.21
C ARG A 97 18.44 25.04 -3.78
N GLU A 98 17.31 25.63 -3.44
CA GLU A 98 17.17 27.06 -3.12
C GLU A 98 17.62 27.43 -1.71
N VAL A 99 17.88 26.45 -0.84
CA VAL A 99 18.40 26.72 0.50
C VAL A 99 19.77 27.40 0.42
N SER A 100 19.95 28.45 1.21
CA SER A 100 21.22 29.17 1.24
C SER A 100 22.36 28.26 1.70
N PRO A 101 23.60 28.42 1.17
CA PRO A 101 24.74 27.65 1.64
C PRO A 101 24.92 27.71 3.15
N ARG A 102 24.78 28.91 3.73
CA ARG A 102 24.86 29.13 5.18
C ARG A 102 23.86 28.27 5.96
N ASP A 103 22.60 28.21 5.53
CA ASP A 103 21.57 27.44 6.22
C ASP A 103 21.81 25.93 6.04
N ALA A 104 22.20 25.49 4.84
CA ALA A 104 22.57 24.10 4.60
C ALA A 104 23.72 23.64 5.52
N HIS A 105 24.74 24.49 5.71
CA HIS A 105 25.82 24.23 6.67
C HIS A 105 25.29 24.13 8.10
N GLY A 106 24.46 25.08 8.52
CA GLY A 106 23.83 25.05 9.85
C GLY A 106 23.01 23.77 10.11
N HIS A 107 22.28 23.31 9.10
CA HIS A 107 21.53 22.05 9.16
C HIS A 107 22.43 20.83 9.27
N LEU A 108 23.55 20.78 8.54
CA LEU A 108 24.52 19.68 8.63
C LEU A 108 25.24 19.65 9.98
N VAL A 109 25.65 20.81 10.51
CA VAL A 109 26.23 20.93 11.86
C VAL A 109 25.26 20.37 12.91
N ARG A 110 23.97 20.73 12.82
CA ARG A 110 22.92 20.22 13.71
C ARG A 110 22.74 18.70 13.57
N SER A 111 22.72 18.19 12.34
CA SER A 111 22.56 16.76 12.03
C SER A 111 23.71 15.91 12.60
N MET A 112 24.94 16.42 12.51
CA MET A 112 26.16 15.79 13.04
C MET A 112 26.32 15.92 14.56
N GLY A 113 25.71 16.95 15.17
CA GLY A 113 25.96 17.30 16.56
C GLY A 113 27.38 17.85 16.81
N GLY A 114 28.01 18.42 15.78
CA GLY A 114 29.42 18.85 15.82
C GLY A 114 29.86 19.59 14.55
N PRO A 115 31.13 20.03 14.48
CA PRO A 115 31.65 20.78 13.35
C PRO A 115 31.64 19.97 12.06
N LEU A 116 31.45 20.65 10.93
CA LEU A 116 31.50 20.03 9.61
C LEU A 116 32.93 19.58 9.28
N PRO A 117 33.09 18.43 8.60
CA PRO A 117 34.39 18.06 8.03
C PRO A 117 34.89 19.14 7.07
N ALA A 118 36.20 19.39 7.07
CA ALA A 118 36.83 20.40 6.21
C ALA A 118 36.46 20.27 4.72
N ALA A 119 36.26 19.03 4.24
CA ALA A 119 35.84 18.76 2.87
C ALA A 119 34.45 19.31 2.50
N LEU A 120 33.61 19.66 3.48
CA LEU A 120 32.30 20.30 3.30
C LEU A 120 32.26 21.75 3.80
N ALA A 121 33.13 22.13 4.73
CA ALA A 121 33.05 23.37 5.50
C ALA A 121 33.19 24.66 4.66
N ASP A 122 33.86 24.61 3.52
CA ASP A 122 34.09 25.78 2.65
C ASP A 122 33.29 25.71 1.33
N ARG A 123 32.29 24.81 1.24
CA ARG A 123 31.56 24.55 0.00
C ARG A 123 30.21 25.25 -0.06
N ASP A 124 30.01 26.06 -1.08
CA ASP A 124 28.71 26.70 -1.34
C ASP A 124 27.76 25.86 -2.22
N ASP A 125 28.25 24.77 -2.81
CA ASP A 125 27.51 23.94 -3.76
C ASP A 125 26.75 22.76 -3.10
N LEU A 126 26.71 22.67 -1.77
CA LEU A 126 26.07 21.55 -1.05
C LEU A 126 24.56 21.41 -1.34
N PRO A 127 23.75 22.50 -1.40
CA PRO A 127 22.34 22.41 -1.77
C PRO A 127 22.14 21.84 -3.18
N GLU A 128 22.93 22.30 -4.16
CA GLU A 128 22.87 21.79 -5.53
C GLU A 128 23.29 20.32 -5.61
N ARG A 129 24.35 19.92 -4.91
CA ARG A 129 24.78 18.51 -4.84
C ARG A 129 23.71 17.60 -4.27
N ALA A 130 23.05 18.04 -3.18
CA ALA A 130 21.95 17.30 -2.59
C ALA A 130 20.77 17.16 -3.56
N ALA A 131 20.35 18.27 -4.18
CA ALA A 131 19.27 18.27 -5.16
C ALA A 131 19.58 17.39 -6.38
N ALA A 132 20.82 17.43 -6.88
CA ALA A 132 21.28 16.61 -7.99
C ALA A 132 21.28 15.12 -7.64
N LEU A 133 21.73 14.75 -6.44
CA LEU A 133 21.67 13.37 -5.96
C LEU A 133 20.23 12.89 -5.83
N LEU A 134 19.36 13.67 -5.20
CA LEU A 134 17.94 13.33 -5.05
C LEU A 134 17.26 13.19 -6.41
N THR A 135 17.57 14.06 -7.36
CA THR A 135 17.07 13.98 -8.74
C THR A 135 17.49 12.69 -9.42
N ALA A 136 18.72 12.24 -9.20
CA ALA A 136 19.18 10.97 -9.72
C ALA A 136 18.51 9.76 -9.07
N VAL A 137 18.41 9.75 -7.74
CA VAL A 137 17.69 8.69 -7.00
C VAL A 137 16.24 8.61 -7.48
N TRP A 138 15.58 9.75 -7.66
CA TRP A 138 14.24 9.82 -8.24
C TRP A 138 14.22 9.19 -9.63
N ALA A 139 15.06 9.67 -10.57
CA ALA A 139 15.05 9.23 -11.95
C ALA A 139 15.32 7.73 -12.12
N GLU A 140 16.26 7.19 -11.35
CA GLU A 140 16.75 5.81 -11.52
C GLU A 140 16.00 4.78 -10.69
N SER A 141 15.53 5.15 -9.49
CA SER A 141 15.07 4.18 -8.49
C SER A 141 13.61 4.32 -8.05
N VAL A 142 13.00 5.49 -8.29
CA VAL A 142 11.63 5.78 -7.86
C VAL A 142 10.70 6.01 -9.04
N ARG A 143 11.05 6.92 -9.96
CA ARG A 143 10.25 7.32 -11.13
C ARG A 143 9.76 6.12 -11.96
N PRO A 144 10.56 5.08 -12.27
CA PRO A 144 10.10 3.95 -13.08
C PRO A 144 8.90 3.21 -12.46
N ASP A 145 8.82 3.17 -11.13
CA ASP A 145 7.78 2.48 -10.37
C ASP A 145 6.86 3.47 -9.61
N TRP A 146 6.96 4.78 -9.87
CA TRP A 146 6.29 5.81 -9.07
C TRP A 146 4.77 5.65 -9.05
N GLU A 147 4.16 5.40 -10.21
CA GLU A 147 2.71 5.17 -10.28
C GLU A 147 2.26 3.97 -9.45
N ARG A 148 3.09 2.93 -9.32
CA ARG A 148 2.81 1.80 -8.42
C ARG A 148 2.95 2.21 -6.97
N ARG A 149 4.05 2.90 -6.61
CA ARG A 149 4.30 3.40 -5.25
C ARG A 149 3.20 4.35 -4.80
N ARG A 150 2.86 5.35 -5.62
CA ARG A 150 1.78 6.32 -5.37
C ARG A 150 0.47 5.62 -5.03
N ARG A 151 0.08 4.59 -5.78
CA ARG A 151 -1.12 3.79 -5.48
C ARG A 151 -1.07 3.10 -4.12
N VAL A 152 0.09 2.62 -3.67
CA VAL A 152 0.26 2.04 -2.34
C VAL A 152 0.12 3.12 -1.26
N LEU A 153 0.74 4.29 -1.48
CA LEU A 153 0.64 5.42 -0.57
C LEU A 153 -0.82 5.92 -0.45
N GLU A 154 -1.52 6.08 -1.58
CA GLU A 154 -2.95 6.44 -1.62
C GLU A 154 -3.82 5.44 -0.85
N ALA A 155 -3.55 4.13 -0.98
CA ALA A 155 -4.28 3.09 -0.26
C ALA A 155 -4.10 3.19 1.26
N ASP A 156 -2.87 3.49 1.73
CA ASP A 156 -2.60 3.73 3.14
C ASP A 156 -3.33 4.97 3.66
N VAL A 157 -3.31 6.08 2.92
CA VAL A 157 -4.06 7.29 3.29
C VAL A 157 -5.55 6.98 3.48
N VAL A 158 -6.14 6.17 2.59
CA VAL A 158 -7.54 5.78 2.73
C VAL A 158 -7.76 4.90 3.96
N ALA A 159 -6.86 3.94 4.23
CA ALA A 159 -6.94 3.11 5.43
C ALA A 159 -6.84 3.95 6.72
N ARG A 160 -5.94 4.95 6.75
CA ARG A 160 -5.79 5.88 7.88
C ARG A 160 -7.00 6.78 8.07
N THR A 161 -7.59 7.25 6.97
CA THR A 161 -8.83 8.03 6.99
C THR A 161 -10.01 7.20 7.48
N ALA A 162 -10.07 5.90 7.16
CA ALA A 162 -11.09 5.00 7.68
C ALA A 162 -10.96 4.79 9.20
N ARG A 163 -9.72 4.67 9.72
CA ARG A 163 -9.46 4.60 11.17
C ARG A 163 -9.86 5.88 11.89
N LEU A 164 -9.63 7.04 11.26
CA LEU A 164 -10.10 8.34 11.77
C LEU A 164 -11.61 8.33 11.98
N GLY A 165 -12.39 7.80 11.02
CA GLY A 165 -13.84 7.70 11.14
C GLY A 165 -14.33 6.71 12.20
N GLN A 166 -13.53 5.72 12.58
CA GLN A 166 -13.90 4.68 13.56
C GLN A 166 -13.47 5.01 15.00
N GLY A 167 -12.30 5.64 15.17
CA GLY A 167 -11.69 5.86 16.48
C GLY A 167 -11.04 7.23 16.65
N GLY A 168 -11.37 8.19 15.78
CA GLY A 168 -10.84 9.55 15.82
C GLY A 168 -9.34 9.63 15.53
N TRP A 169 -8.77 10.80 15.79
CA TRP A 169 -7.35 11.07 15.51
C TRP A 169 -6.42 10.15 16.30
N ALA A 170 -6.77 9.81 17.54
CA ALA A 170 -5.97 8.87 18.33
C ALA A 170 -5.75 7.55 17.57
N ALA A 171 -6.82 6.92 17.04
CA ALA A 171 -6.71 5.67 16.29
C ALA A 171 -6.03 5.80 14.93
N ALA A 172 -6.16 6.95 14.26
CA ALA A 172 -5.50 7.21 12.98
C ALA A 172 -3.98 7.35 13.13
N LEU A 173 -3.55 8.04 14.20
CA LEU A 173 -2.16 8.39 14.48
C LEU A 173 -1.40 7.29 15.23
N ASP A 174 -2.12 6.40 15.90
CA ASP A 174 -1.47 5.33 16.65
C ASP A 174 -0.73 4.38 15.71
N GLY A 175 0.52 4.08 16.09
CA GLY A 175 1.39 3.18 15.32
C GLY A 175 1.67 3.66 13.89
N LEU A 176 1.71 4.98 13.64
CA LEU A 176 2.22 5.51 12.36
C LEU A 176 3.67 5.07 12.13
N ARG A 177 4.50 5.19 13.16
CA ARG A 177 5.87 4.66 13.21
C ARG A 177 6.27 4.31 14.65
N PRO A 178 7.37 3.58 14.87
CA PRO A 178 7.89 3.36 16.22
C PRO A 178 8.06 4.69 16.98
N GLY A 179 7.42 4.78 18.15
CA GLY A 179 7.44 5.99 18.97
C GLY A 179 6.38 7.04 18.64
N THR A 180 5.48 6.79 17.69
CA THR A 180 4.31 7.65 17.45
C THR A 180 3.07 7.09 18.11
N ARG A 181 2.52 7.84 19.07
CA ARG A 181 1.28 7.49 19.78
C ARG A 181 0.60 8.71 20.36
N TRP A 182 -0.71 8.64 20.50
CA TRP A 182 -1.48 9.66 21.21
C TRP A 182 -1.39 9.45 22.72
N LEU A 183 -0.95 10.45 23.47
CA LEU A 183 -0.75 10.37 24.93
C LEU A 183 -1.94 10.94 25.74
N GLY A 184 -2.96 11.47 25.05
CA GLY A 184 -4.04 12.22 25.68
C GLY A 184 -3.62 13.64 26.12
N GLY A 185 -4.61 14.48 26.40
CA GLY A 185 -4.39 15.88 26.79
C GLY A 185 -3.73 16.72 25.69
N SER A 186 -4.11 16.49 24.42
CA SER A 186 -3.52 17.16 23.26
C SER A 186 -2.03 16.87 23.02
N ARG A 187 -1.51 15.73 23.51
CA ARG A 187 -0.11 15.37 23.35
C ARG A 187 0.06 14.24 22.34
N LEU A 188 0.80 14.53 21.27
CA LEU A 188 1.24 13.55 20.27
C LEU A 188 2.71 13.23 20.51
N GLN A 189 3.01 12.00 20.92
CA GLN A 189 4.39 11.52 20.89
C GLN A 189 4.79 11.33 19.42
N VAL A 190 5.91 11.92 19.00
CA VAL A 190 6.35 11.83 17.59
C VAL A 190 7.61 11.00 17.42
N ASN A 191 8.45 10.85 18.45
CA ASN A 191 9.68 10.07 18.39
C ASN A 191 10.01 9.40 19.73
N LEU A 192 11.05 8.55 19.71
CA LEU A 192 11.58 7.89 20.91
C LEU A 192 12.70 8.69 21.59
N HIS A 193 13.19 9.76 20.97
CA HIS A 193 14.29 10.56 21.50
C HIS A 193 13.80 11.54 22.57
N GLU A 194 14.65 11.93 23.51
CA GLU A 194 14.31 12.96 24.50
C GLU A 194 14.54 14.35 23.92
N TYR A 195 13.50 14.87 23.26
CA TYR A 195 13.45 16.28 22.88
C TYR A 195 12.52 17.06 23.81
N PRO A 196 12.80 18.36 24.06
CA PRO A 196 11.87 19.22 24.76
C PRO A 196 10.47 19.17 24.09
N PRO A 197 9.39 19.18 24.88
CA PRO A 197 8.05 19.32 24.34
C PRO A 197 7.94 20.54 23.44
N ARG A 198 7.15 20.43 22.37
CA ARG A 198 6.97 21.52 21.41
C ARG A 198 5.50 21.87 21.25
N GLU A 199 5.17 23.14 21.44
CA GLU A 199 3.85 23.67 21.14
C GLU A 199 3.72 23.93 19.63
N ILE A 200 2.70 23.34 19.00
CA ILE A 200 2.45 23.49 17.56
C ILE A 200 1.01 23.95 17.27
N SER A 201 0.26 24.38 18.28
CA SER A 201 -1.09 24.89 18.10
C SER A 201 -1.10 26.07 17.13
N GLY A 202 -1.97 25.98 16.11
CA GLY A 202 -2.10 26.95 15.02
C GLY A 202 -1.22 26.65 13.80
N ALA A 203 -0.35 25.64 13.85
CA ALA A 203 0.49 25.26 12.72
C ALA A 203 -0.24 24.36 11.72
N GLN A 204 0.28 24.27 10.50
CA GLN A 204 -0.12 23.25 9.53
C GLN A 204 0.55 21.92 9.89
N LEU A 205 -0.25 20.89 10.20
CA LEU A 205 0.25 19.54 10.47
C LEU A 205 -0.10 18.60 9.31
N VAL A 206 0.90 17.96 8.71
CA VAL A 206 0.69 16.99 7.62
C VAL A 206 1.29 15.62 7.94
N PHE A 207 0.66 14.57 7.41
CA PHE A 207 1.09 13.18 7.55
C PHE A 207 1.45 12.62 6.18
N VAL A 208 2.67 12.13 6.03
CA VAL A 208 3.23 11.77 4.73
C VAL A 208 3.64 10.29 4.73
N PRO A 209 2.89 9.40 4.05
CA PRO A 209 3.31 8.01 3.94
C PRO A 209 4.50 7.88 2.99
N VAL A 210 5.39 6.95 3.29
CA VAL A 210 6.48 6.48 2.41
C VAL A 210 6.49 4.95 2.38
N THR A 211 7.01 4.35 1.30
CA THR A 211 7.06 2.88 1.20
C THR A 211 8.26 2.24 1.89
N PRO A 212 9.46 2.84 1.97
CA PRO A 212 10.52 2.29 2.82
C PRO A 212 10.14 2.42 4.30
N ARG A 213 10.71 1.56 5.16
CA ARG A 213 10.41 1.59 6.60
C ARG A 213 10.88 2.85 7.35
N ALA A 214 11.75 3.65 6.75
CA ALA A 214 12.28 4.86 7.36
C ALA A 214 11.19 5.94 7.48
N GLY A 215 11.06 6.55 8.66
CA GLY A 215 10.17 7.69 8.90
C GLY A 215 10.88 8.74 9.75
N TRP A 216 10.45 9.99 9.64
CA TRP A 216 11.06 11.11 10.35
C TRP A 216 10.00 12.18 10.64
N VAL A 217 10.41 13.23 11.33
CA VAL A 217 9.62 14.47 11.42
C VAL A 217 10.40 15.57 10.73
N SER A 218 9.70 16.51 10.10
CA SER A 218 10.28 17.75 9.61
C SER A 218 9.38 18.92 9.99
N TRP A 219 9.95 20.11 10.05
CA TRP A 219 9.19 21.33 10.25
C TRP A 219 9.91 22.54 9.66
N GLU A 220 9.12 23.55 9.31
CA GLU A 220 9.60 24.81 8.78
C GLU A 220 9.18 25.93 9.72
N GLY A 221 10.15 26.52 10.42
CA GLY A 221 9.90 27.51 11.47
C GLY A 221 8.93 26.99 12.52
N SER A 222 7.88 27.78 12.78
CA SER A 222 6.76 27.44 13.67
C SER A 222 5.44 27.21 12.92
N SER A 223 5.42 27.35 11.59
CA SER A 223 4.19 27.41 10.81
C SER A 223 3.77 26.05 10.24
N ARG A 224 4.70 25.11 10.04
CA ARG A 224 4.39 23.80 9.46
C ARG A 224 5.21 22.67 10.04
N TYR A 225 4.54 21.54 10.26
CA TYR A 225 5.10 20.29 10.76
C TYR A 225 4.63 19.13 9.89
N ALA A 226 5.53 18.18 9.64
CA ALA A 226 5.22 16.92 8.98
C ALA A 226 5.66 15.73 9.82
N VAL A 227 4.82 14.69 9.82
CA VAL A 227 5.19 13.35 10.28
C VAL A 227 5.28 12.46 9.04
N VAL A 228 6.50 12.09 8.67
CA VAL A 228 6.75 11.12 7.61
C VAL A 228 6.79 9.72 8.22
N TYR A 229 6.01 8.79 7.66
CA TYR A 229 5.77 7.49 8.26
C TYR A 229 5.71 6.37 7.21
N PRO A 230 6.16 5.15 7.54
CA PRO A 230 6.05 4.03 6.62
C PRO A 230 4.59 3.59 6.47
N CYS A 231 4.13 3.37 5.24
CA CYS A 231 2.78 2.90 5.01
C CYS A 231 2.56 1.49 5.61
N ALA A 232 1.34 1.25 6.12
CA ALA A 232 0.96 -0.05 6.64
C ALA A 232 0.90 -1.05 5.48
N GLY A 233 1.81 -2.03 5.48
CA GLY A 233 1.90 -3.05 4.43
C GLY A 233 2.91 -2.74 3.31
N ALA A 234 3.83 -1.80 3.54
CA ALA A 234 4.83 -1.45 2.55
C ALA A 234 5.72 -2.66 2.16
N LEU A 235 5.60 -3.05 0.89
CA LEU A 235 6.42 -4.06 0.19
C LEU A 235 6.29 -5.53 0.63
N ALA A 236 5.29 -5.88 1.46
CA ALA A 236 4.83 -7.26 1.56
C ALA A 236 4.03 -7.65 0.31
N ASP A 237 4.79 -7.92 -0.75
CA ASP A 237 4.44 -8.85 -1.81
C ASP A 237 3.31 -8.46 -2.80
N VAL A 238 3.64 -7.55 -3.71
CA VAL A 238 2.89 -7.34 -4.96
C VAL A 238 3.41 -8.27 -6.09
N ARG A 239 4.42 -9.11 -5.83
CA ARG A 239 4.84 -10.19 -6.75
C ARG A 239 4.62 -11.56 -6.12
N ALA A 240 3.36 -11.97 -6.25
CA ALA A 240 2.82 -13.26 -5.90
C ALA A 240 2.75 -13.51 -4.40
N ALA A 241 1.79 -12.83 -3.74
CA ALA A 241 0.98 -13.50 -2.74
C ALA A 241 0.64 -14.90 -3.27
N VAL A 242 1.39 -15.90 -2.79
CA VAL A 242 1.32 -17.27 -3.27
C VAL A 242 -0.07 -17.72 -2.91
N VAL A 243 -0.87 -17.99 -3.94
CA VAL A 243 -2.20 -18.52 -3.76
C VAL A 243 -2.02 -19.92 -3.19
N PRO A 244 -2.46 -20.21 -1.95
CA PRO A 244 -2.43 -21.56 -1.44
C PRO A 244 -3.18 -22.48 -2.40
N GLU A 245 -2.62 -23.64 -2.75
CA GLU A 245 -3.22 -24.52 -3.76
C GLU A 245 -4.66 -24.92 -3.41
N SER A 246 -4.93 -25.17 -2.13
CA SER A 246 -6.26 -25.44 -1.58
C SER A 246 -7.24 -24.28 -1.81
N LEU A 247 -6.80 -23.03 -1.62
CA LEU A 247 -7.61 -21.85 -1.89
C LEU A 247 -7.83 -21.66 -3.39
N GLY A 248 -6.80 -21.95 -4.18
CA GLY A 248 -6.87 -22.00 -5.64
C GLY A 248 -7.86 -23.06 -6.13
N ALA A 249 -7.95 -24.21 -5.49
CA ALA A 249 -8.91 -25.25 -5.81
C ALA A 249 -10.35 -24.84 -5.43
N LEU A 250 -10.53 -24.19 -4.29
CA LEU A 250 -11.85 -23.76 -3.80
C LEU A 250 -12.43 -22.60 -4.63
N LEU A 251 -11.64 -21.57 -4.88
CA LEU A 251 -12.10 -20.33 -5.50
C LEU A 251 -11.67 -20.19 -6.96
N GLY A 252 -10.76 -21.03 -7.46
CA GLY A 252 -10.03 -20.76 -8.70
C GLY A 252 -8.87 -19.79 -8.45
N THR A 253 -7.72 -20.11 -9.06
CA THR A 253 -6.43 -19.40 -8.88
C THR A 253 -6.54 -17.89 -9.04
N ALA A 254 -7.27 -17.43 -10.05
CA ALA A 254 -7.48 -16.01 -10.32
C ALA A 254 -8.27 -15.28 -9.21
N ARG A 255 -9.37 -15.85 -8.72
CA ARG A 255 -10.19 -15.24 -7.65
C ARG A 255 -9.47 -15.30 -6.32
N ALA A 256 -8.82 -16.42 -6.01
CA ALA A 256 -7.99 -16.55 -4.84
C ALA A 256 -6.84 -15.53 -4.86
N GLY A 257 -6.22 -15.32 -6.04
CA GLY A 257 -5.18 -14.30 -6.24
C GLY A 257 -5.65 -12.88 -5.93
N VAL A 258 -6.88 -12.53 -6.30
CA VAL A 258 -7.52 -11.26 -5.91
C VAL A 258 -7.78 -11.22 -4.40
N LEU A 259 -8.38 -12.26 -3.83
CA LEU A 259 -8.74 -12.30 -2.41
C LEU A 259 -7.53 -12.16 -1.48
N VAL A 260 -6.44 -12.88 -1.73
CA VAL A 260 -5.23 -12.87 -0.88
C VAL A 260 -4.55 -11.49 -0.89
N ARG A 261 -4.68 -10.72 -1.98
CA ARG A 261 -4.08 -9.38 -2.11
C ARG A 261 -4.89 -8.26 -1.44
N LEU A 262 -6.09 -8.55 -0.96
CA LEU A 262 -6.98 -7.59 -0.31
C LEU A 262 -6.77 -7.51 1.21
N ASP A 263 -5.54 -7.73 1.67
CA ASP A 263 -5.11 -7.45 3.05
C ASP A 263 -5.18 -5.95 3.36
N SER A 264 -4.88 -5.12 2.36
CA SER A 264 -5.15 -3.69 2.36
C SER A 264 -6.22 -3.34 1.32
N PRO A 265 -6.98 -2.24 1.51
CA PRO A 265 -8.00 -1.83 0.55
C PRO A 265 -7.40 -1.48 -0.82
N LEU A 266 -7.88 -2.11 -1.89
CA LEU A 266 -7.44 -1.86 -3.27
C LEU A 266 -8.62 -1.58 -4.20
N SER A 267 -8.43 -0.67 -5.14
CA SER A 267 -9.36 -0.42 -6.25
C SER A 267 -9.26 -1.49 -7.34
N THR A 268 -10.26 -1.56 -8.23
CA THR A 268 -10.21 -2.45 -9.40
C THR A 268 -8.97 -2.18 -10.27
N SER A 269 -8.59 -0.91 -10.48
CA SER A 269 -7.42 -0.55 -11.29
C SER A 269 -6.11 -0.92 -10.60
N GLN A 270 -6.02 -0.79 -9.28
CA GLN A 270 -4.89 -1.30 -8.50
C GLN A 270 -4.79 -2.82 -8.60
N LEU A 271 -5.91 -3.53 -8.47
CA LEU A 271 -5.98 -4.99 -8.61
C LEU A 271 -5.51 -5.46 -10.00
N VAL A 272 -5.93 -4.79 -11.08
CA VAL A 272 -5.41 -5.04 -12.45
C VAL A 272 -3.89 -4.92 -12.50
N ALA A 273 -3.34 -3.85 -11.91
CA ALA A 273 -1.89 -3.63 -11.92
C ALA A 273 -1.11 -4.69 -11.13
N VAL A 274 -1.69 -5.21 -10.03
CA VAL A 274 -1.01 -6.20 -9.17
C VAL A 274 -1.26 -7.66 -9.54
N THR A 275 -2.30 -7.96 -10.32
CA THR A 275 -2.59 -9.32 -10.81
C THR A 275 -2.17 -9.54 -12.26
N GLY A 276 -1.94 -8.47 -13.03
CA GLY A 276 -1.71 -8.54 -14.47
C GLY A 276 -2.94 -8.96 -15.28
N GLN A 277 -4.11 -9.08 -14.65
CA GLN A 277 -5.35 -9.49 -15.30
C GLN A 277 -6.10 -8.29 -15.87
N GLY A 278 -6.81 -8.46 -16.99
CA GLY A 278 -7.62 -7.40 -17.58
C GLY A 278 -8.75 -6.91 -16.67
N LEU A 279 -9.12 -5.62 -16.80
CA LEU A 279 -10.13 -4.94 -15.98
C LEU A 279 -11.46 -5.70 -15.89
N GLY A 280 -11.94 -6.23 -17.01
CA GLY A 280 -13.18 -7.03 -17.04
C GLY A 280 -13.08 -8.33 -16.25
N SER A 281 -11.89 -8.95 -16.17
CA SER A 281 -11.69 -10.16 -15.38
C SER A 281 -11.65 -9.84 -13.89
N VAL A 282 -10.87 -8.83 -13.50
CA VAL A 282 -10.79 -8.38 -12.11
C VAL A 282 -12.17 -7.95 -11.60
N GLY A 283 -12.92 -7.18 -12.38
CA GLY A 283 -14.29 -6.79 -12.03
C GLY A 283 -15.23 -7.98 -11.84
N ARG A 284 -15.11 -9.02 -12.67
CA ARG A 284 -15.90 -10.26 -12.52
C ARG A 284 -15.53 -11.02 -11.25
N HIS A 285 -14.24 -11.14 -10.94
CA HIS A 285 -13.76 -11.77 -9.71
C HIS A 285 -14.28 -11.03 -8.47
N LEU A 286 -14.16 -9.70 -8.45
CA LEU A 286 -14.66 -8.87 -7.36
C LEU A 286 -16.17 -8.99 -7.16
N ARG A 287 -16.95 -9.03 -8.25
CA ARG A 287 -18.40 -9.24 -8.13
C ARG A 287 -18.72 -10.56 -7.43
N VAL A 288 -18.10 -11.66 -7.85
CA VAL A 288 -18.34 -12.95 -7.21
C VAL A 288 -17.89 -12.97 -5.74
N LEU A 289 -16.76 -12.34 -5.42
CA LEU A 289 -16.28 -12.24 -4.03
C LEU A 289 -17.18 -11.35 -3.16
N LEU A 290 -17.77 -10.29 -3.71
CA LEU A 290 -18.78 -9.46 -3.05
C LEU A 290 -20.07 -10.24 -2.77
N ASP A 291 -20.58 -10.94 -3.78
CA ASP A 291 -21.81 -11.74 -3.69
C ASP A 291 -21.65 -12.86 -2.65
N ALA A 292 -20.44 -13.45 -2.58
CA ALA A 292 -20.05 -14.44 -1.57
C ALA A 292 -19.72 -13.83 -0.20
N ARG A 293 -19.82 -12.51 -0.02
CA ARG A 293 -19.50 -11.79 1.23
C ARG A 293 -18.06 -11.97 1.74
N LEU A 294 -17.13 -12.35 0.86
CA LEU A 294 -15.69 -12.49 1.19
C LEU A 294 -14.94 -11.16 1.08
N VAL A 295 -15.49 -10.22 0.32
CA VAL A 295 -14.96 -8.88 0.11
C VAL A 295 -16.07 -7.88 0.34
N GLU A 296 -15.74 -6.71 0.88
CA GLU A 296 -16.60 -5.54 0.93
C GLU A 296 -16.07 -4.43 0.03
N ARG A 297 -16.94 -3.48 -0.34
CA ARG A 297 -16.54 -2.30 -1.11
C ARG A 297 -16.90 -1.02 -0.38
N ARG A 298 -16.03 -0.02 -0.47
CA ARG A 298 -16.28 1.33 0.04
C ARG A 298 -15.86 2.37 -1.00
N ARG A 299 -16.61 3.46 -1.07
CA ARG A 299 -16.27 4.60 -1.94
C ARG A 299 -15.25 5.48 -1.23
N ALA A 300 -14.13 5.75 -1.89
CA ALA A 300 -13.08 6.64 -1.43
C ALA A 300 -12.82 7.68 -2.52
N GLY A 301 -13.39 8.88 -2.35
CA GLY A 301 -13.34 9.95 -3.36
C GLY A 301 -13.91 9.50 -4.71
N ARG A 302 -13.05 9.54 -5.74
CA ARG A 302 -13.36 9.16 -7.13
C ARG A 302 -13.24 7.65 -7.40
N SER A 303 -12.86 6.85 -6.40
CA SER A 303 -12.57 5.43 -6.57
C SER A 303 -13.43 4.55 -5.65
N VAL A 304 -13.58 3.29 -6.04
CA VAL A 304 -14.19 2.25 -5.20
C VAL A 304 -13.08 1.30 -4.79
N LEU A 305 -12.87 1.18 -3.48
CA LEU A 305 -11.91 0.24 -2.89
C LEU A 305 -12.63 -1.00 -2.40
N TYR A 306 -11.90 -2.10 -2.44
CA TYR A 306 -12.31 -3.42 -2.01
C TYR A 306 -11.40 -3.87 -0.88
N SER A 307 -11.94 -4.51 0.15
CA SER A 307 -11.18 -5.07 1.27
C SER A 307 -11.78 -6.40 1.69
N ARG A 308 -10.98 -7.29 2.29
CA ARG A 308 -11.50 -8.54 2.86
C ARG A 308 -12.50 -8.26 3.99
N THR A 309 -13.57 -9.02 4.03
CA THR A 309 -14.45 -9.09 5.21
C THR A 309 -13.82 -10.01 6.26
N ALA A 310 -14.40 -10.07 7.46
CA ALA A 310 -13.99 -11.06 8.47
C ALA A 310 -14.06 -12.50 7.92
N ALA A 311 -15.06 -12.84 7.11
CA ALA A 311 -15.16 -14.15 6.48
C ALA A 311 -14.05 -14.39 5.45
N GLY A 312 -13.70 -13.38 4.64
CA GLY A 312 -12.56 -13.44 3.73
C GLY A 312 -11.22 -13.58 4.46
N GLU A 313 -11.07 -12.95 5.63
CA GLU A 313 -9.87 -13.06 6.45
C GLU A 313 -9.69 -14.47 7.02
N VAL A 314 -10.75 -15.03 7.60
CA VAL A 314 -10.75 -16.41 8.11
C VAL A 314 -10.37 -17.40 7.02
N LEU A 315 -10.93 -17.24 5.82
CA LEU A 315 -10.67 -18.15 4.70
C LEU A 315 -9.19 -18.15 4.28
N VAL A 316 -8.56 -16.98 4.23
CA VAL A 316 -7.14 -16.83 3.84
C VAL A 316 -6.20 -17.27 4.98
N THR A 317 -6.50 -16.93 6.22
CA THR A 317 -5.67 -17.29 7.39
C THR A 317 -5.69 -18.78 7.70
N ALA A 318 -6.84 -19.45 7.51
CA ALA A 318 -6.95 -20.91 7.67
C ALA A 318 -5.97 -21.69 6.78
N GLN A 319 -5.59 -21.14 5.62
CA GLN A 319 -4.65 -21.79 4.71
C GLN A 319 -3.19 -21.67 5.16
N ARG A 320 -2.87 -20.68 5.99
CA ARG A 320 -1.51 -20.49 6.54
C ARG A 320 -1.22 -21.44 7.70
N GLN A 321 -2.25 -21.92 8.39
CA GLN A 321 -2.12 -22.85 9.52
C GLN A 321 -1.89 -24.31 9.10
N GLY A 322 -2.12 -24.67 7.83
CA GLY A 322 -1.82 -25.99 7.28
C GLY A 322 -0.36 -26.22 6.83
N LEU A 323 0.48 -25.17 6.87
CA LEU A 323 1.90 -25.22 6.44
C LEU A 323 2.89 -25.27 7.61
N GLY A 324 2.41 -25.25 8.86
CA GLY A 324 3.20 -25.56 10.05
C GLY A 324 2.71 -26.87 10.65
N GLY A 325 3.59 -27.86 10.74
CA GLY A 325 3.27 -29.17 11.31
C GLY A 325 2.52 -29.05 12.63
N GLY A 326 1.31 -29.60 12.68
CA GLY A 326 0.61 -29.86 13.93
C GLY A 326 1.36 -30.91 14.75
N PRO A 327 1.19 -30.92 16.08
CA PRO A 327 1.90 -31.82 16.97
C PRO A 327 1.57 -33.27 16.65
N GLU A 328 2.62 -34.07 16.52
CA GLU A 328 2.57 -35.51 16.33
C GLU A 328 1.72 -36.17 17.43
N PRO A 329 0.73 -37.03 17.09
CA PRO A 329 -0.05 -37.72 18.10
C PRO A 329 0.85 -38.74 18.83
N PRO A 330 0.73 -38.90 20.16
CA PRO A 330 1.64 -39.75 20.91
C PRO A 330 1.50 -41.21 20.50
N ASP A 331 2.65 -41.80 20.23
CA ASP A 331 2.90 -43.17 19.82
C ASP A 331 2.29 -44.19 20.82
N ARG A 332 1.31 -44.97 20.35
CA ARG A 332 0.75 -46.08 21.12
C ARG A 332 1.60 -47.33 20.89
N ARG A 333 2.70 -47.46 21.62
CA ARG A 333 3.28 -48.78 21.95
C ARG A 333 4.23 -48.69 23.14
N ARG A 334 3.74 -49.12 24.30
CA ARG A 334 4.29 -50.18 25.16
C ARG A 334 3.73 -49.99 26.56
N GLU A 335 2.75 -50.79 26.93
CA GLU A 335 2.62 -51.16 28.33
C GLU A 335 2.23 -52.63 28.47
N ARG A 336 2.96 -53.24 29.38
CA ARG A 336 3.17 -54.67 29.57
C ARG A 336 2.14 -55.18 30.56
N THR A 337 1.65 -56.37 30.29
CA THR A 337 0.70 -57.18 31.05
C THR A 337 1.06 -57.32 32.53
N VAL A 338 0.12 -56.99 33.43
CA VAL A 338 -0.29 -57.69 34.68
C VAL A 338 -1.70 -57.10 34.98
N GLY A 339 -2.82 -57.79 34.97
CA GLY A 339 -3.20 -58.97 35.73
C GLY A 339 -4.17 -58.56 36.85
N THR A 340 -5.38 -59.13 36.83
CA THR A 340 -6.37 -59.28 37.94
C THR A 340 -7.59 -58.33 38.02
N GLY A 341 -8.78 -58.91 37.83
CA GLY A 341 -9.95 -58.70 38.70
C GLY A 341 -11.08 -57.78 38.22
N GLY A 342 -12.31 -58.31 38.18
CA GLY A 342 -13.52 -57.51 38.45
C GLY A 342 -14.65 -57.59 37.43
N THR A 343 -15.66 -58.41 37.74
CA THR A 343 -16.98 -58.57 37.13
C THR A 343 -17.83 -57.30 37.01
N GLY A 344 -18.64 -57.19 35.94
CA GLY A 344 -19.74 -56.23 35.83
C GLY A 344 -20.57 -56.40 34.55
N ARG A 345 -21.90 -56.37 34.67
CA ARG A 345 -22.93 -56.96 33.78
C ARG A 345 -23.65 -55.88 32.94
N THR A 346 -24.26 -56.32 31.82
CA THR A 346 -25.47 -55.76 31.10
C THR A 346 -25.36 -54.33 30.53
N GLY A 347 -25.89 -53.98 29.36
CA GLY A 347 -26.74 -54.63 28.35
C GLY A 347 -27.09 -53.59 27.25
N GLY A 348 -27.67 -54.02 26.12
CA GLY A 348 -28.32 -53.08 25.18
C GLY A 348 -28.14 -53.40 23.69
N THR A 349 -29.11 -54.14 23.16
CA THR A 349 -29.34 -54.52 21.77
C THR A 349 -29.69 -53.37 20.82
N GLY A 350 -29.33 -53.52 19.53
CA GLY A 350 -29.94 -52.81 18.40
C GLY A 350 -29.38 -53.25 17.03
N ARG A 351 -29.98 -54.26 16.40
CA ARG A 351 -29.94 -54.53 14.92
C ARG A 351 -30.61 -53.34 14.20
N THR A 352 -30.39 -52.99 12.93
CA THR A 352 -30.47 -53.81 11.71
C THR A 352 -29.99 -52.93 10.53
N GLY A 353 -29.12 -53.41 9.62
CA GLY A 353 -29.46 -53.84 8.24
C GLY A 353 -29.09 -52.75 7.20
N GLY A 354 -28.51 -53.00 6.03
CA GLY A 354 -28.04 -54.21 5.36
C GLY A 354 -27.18 -53.79 4.16
N THR A 355 -26.21 -54.64 3.81
CA THR A 355 -25.32 -54.52 2.65
C THR A 355 -26.00 -54.98 1.35
N GLY A 356 -25.79 -54.23 0.26
CA GLY A 356 -26.01 -54.69 -1.12
C GLY A 356 -24.71 -54.55 -1.93
N ARG A 357 -24.21 -55.67 -2.48
CA ARG A 357 -22.94 -55.82 -3.20
C ARG A 357 -23.00 -55.36 -4.67
N THR A 358 -21.86 -54.83 -5.09
CA THR A 358 -21.12 -54.88 -6.37
C THR A 358 -21.71 -55.67 -7.56
N GLY A 359 -21.64 -55.06 -8.76
CA GLY A 359 -21.61 -55.72 -10.06
C GLY A 359 -20.50 -55.11 -10.94
N GLY A 360 -19.68 -55.96 -11.55
CA GLY A 360 -18.41 -55.63 -12.19
C GLY A 360 -18.44 -55.20 -13.66
N THR A 361 -17.24 -54.89 -14.12
CA THR A 361 -16.78 -54.30 -15.40
C THR A 361 -17.07 -55.09 -16.68
N GLY A 362 -17.31 -54.37 -17.79
CA GLY A 362 -17.13 -54.85 -19.16
C GLY A 362 -16.11 -53.99 -19.93
N ARG A 363 -15.16 -54.63 -20.62
CA ARG A 363 -14.02 -54.06 -21.37
C ARG A 363 -14.30 -54.01 -22.88
N THR A 364 -13.91 -52.87 -23.48
CA THR A 364 -13.14 -52.65 -24.74
C THR A 364 -13.58 -53.18 -26.12
N GLY A 365 -13.50 -52.28 -27.12
CA GLY A 365 -13.31 -52.51 -28.57
C GLY A 365 -14.11 -51.47 -29.38
N GLY A 366 -13.65 -50.78 -30.42
CA GLY A 366 -12.41 -50.73 -31.20
C GLY A 366 -12.55 -49.60 -32.25
N THR A 367 -11.42 -49.24 -32.84
CA THR A 367 -11.09 -48.18 -33.82
C THR A 367 -11.96 -48.05 -35.09
N GLY A 368 -12.00 -46.85 -35.69
CA GLY A 368 -12.24 -46.71 -37.15
C GLY A 368 -12.79 -45.36 -37.61
N ARG A 369 -12.23 -44.83 -38.72
CA ARG A 369 -12.27 -43.43 -39.19
C ARG A 369 -12.91 -43.34 -40.58
N THR A 370 -13.50 -42.18 -40.89
CA THR A 370 -13.60 -41.50 -42.21
C THR A 370 -14.82 -41.68 -43.13
N GLY A 371 -15.30 -40.52 -43.63
CA GLY A 371 -16.21 -40.28 -44.77
C GLY A 371 -17.48 -39.56 -44.31
N GLY A 372 -17.90 -38.37 -44.77
CA GLY A 372 -17.50 -37.45 -45.84
C GLY A 372 -18.72 -36.59 -46.18
N ILE A 373 -18.58 -35.26 -46.11
CA ILE A 373 -19.30 -34.18 -46.80
C ILE A 373 -20.83 -34.33 -47.04
N GLY A 374 -21.62 -33.48 -46.36
CA GLY A 374 -22.98 -33.08 -46.75
C GLY A 374 -23.12 -31.55 -46.69
N ARG A 375 -23.55 -30.95 -47.81
CA ARG A 375 -23.60 -29.51 -48.11
C ARG A 375 -24.83 -28.80 -47.50
N THR A 376 -24.59 -27.55 -47.10
CA THR A 376 -25.42 -26.32 -47.20
C THR A 376 -26.88 -26.31 -46.75
N GLY A 377 -27.18 -25.43 -45.78
CA GLY A 377 -28.53 -24.91 -45.50
C GLY A 377 -28.52 -23.47 -44.95
N GLY A 378 -28.84 -22.52 -45.83
CA GLY A 378 -29.61 -21.28 -45.59
C GLY A 378 -29.26 -20.30 -44.46
N ILE A 379 -28.77 -19.12 -44.85
CA ILE A 379 -28.75 -17.88 -44.05
C ILE A 379 -30.19 -17.37 -43.88
N GLY A 380 -30.68 -17.28 -42.63
CA GLY A 380 -31.90 -16.55 -42.30
C GLY A 380 -31.61 -15.06 -42.05
N ARG A 381 -32.16 -14.18 -42.90
CA ARG A 381 -32.19 -12.72 -42.72
C ARG A 381 -33.42 -12.29 -41.90
N THR A 382 -33.22 -11.17 -41.19
CA THR A 382 -34.18 -10.11 -40.81
C THR A 382 -34.84 -10.19 -39.43
N GLY A 383 -34.41 -9.27 -38.56
CA GLY A 383 -35.22 -8.61 -37.53
C GLY A 383 -34.73 -7.17 -37.42
N GLY A 384 -35.52 -6.21 -37.92
CA GLY A 384 -35.13 -4.82 -38.15
C GLY A 384 -35.03 -3.95 -36.90
N ILE A 385 -34.25 -2.88 -37.04
CA ILE A 385 -34.03 -1.80 -36.07
C ILE A 385 -35.33 -1.02 -35.88
N GLY A 386 -35.81 -0.94 -34.64
CA GLY A 386 -36.91 -0.06 -34.25
C GLY A 386 -36.46 1.41 -34.27
N ARG A 387 -37.03 2.21 -35.18
CA ARG A 387 -36.97 3.67 -35.16
C ARG A 387 -37.98 4.20 -34.14
N THR A 388 -37.52 4.99 -33.18
CA THR A 388 -38.41 5.87 -32.40
C THR A 388 -38.71 7.10 -33.25
N GLY A 389 -39.98 7.31 -33.56
CA GLY A 389 -40.47 8.42 -34.38
C GLY A 389 -40.48 9.75 -33.63
N GLY A 390 -40.27 10.83 -34.39
CA GLY A 390 -40.53 12.20 -33.96
C GLY A 390 -41.96 12.64 -34.28
N ILE A 391 -42.48 13.52 -33.43
CA ILE A 391 -43.64 14.40 -33.61
C ILE A 391 -43.19 15.70 -32.92
N GLY A 392 -43.34 16.93 -33.41
CA GLY A 392 -43.96 17.53 -34.58
C GLY A 392 -43.99 19.03 -34.26
N ARG A 393 -43.62 19.89 -35.22
CA ARG A 393 -43.51 21.35 -35.04
C ARG A 393 -44.89 22.00 -34.86
N THR A 394 -44.97 23.00 -33.97
CA THR A 394 -45.93 24.10 -34.00
C THR A 394 -45.05 25.36 -33.89
N GLY A 395 -44.91 26.20 -34.91
CA GLY A 395 -45.89 27.17 -35.36
C GLY A 395 -45.35 28.55 -34.98
N GLY A 396 -44.88 29.34 -35.95
CA GLY A 396 -44.23 30.63 -35.70
C GLY A 396 -45.21 31.81 -35.64
N ILE A 397 -44.57 32.97 -35.38
CA ILE A 397 -44.94 34.38 -35.67
C ILE A 397 -45.23 35.22 -34.42
N GLY A 398 -44.44 36.29 -34.29
CA GLY A 398 -44.70 37.44 -33.41
C GLY A 398 -43.47 38.34 -33.24
N ARG A 399 -43.18 39.21 -34.23
CA ARG A 399 -42.31 40.40 -34.05
C ARG A 399 -43.06 41.42 -33.20
N THR A 400 -42.37 42.03 -32.23
CA THR A 400 -42.53 43.44 -31.78
C THR A 400 -41.37 43.74 -30.81
N GLY A 401 -40.45 44.65 -31.16
CA GLY A 401 -40.40 46.04 -30.65
C GLY A 401 -39.64 46.05 -29.30
N GLY A 402 -38.49 46.68 -29.12
CA GLY A 402 -38.12 48.05 -29.41
C GLY A 402 -36.98 48.43 -28.44
N ALA A 403 -36.25 49.48 -28.77
CA ALA A 403 -35.00 49.90 -28.15
C ALA A 403 -35.07 50.27 -26.66
N SER A 404 -33.95 50.16 -25.96
CA SER A 404 -33.42 51.26 -25.12
C SER A 404 -31.91 51.15 -24.95
N ARG A 405 -31.21 52.21 -25.36
CA ARG A 405 -29.88 52.60 -24.89
C ARG A 405 -29.98 53.11 -23.44
N ALA A 406 -28.84 53.04 -22.73
CA ALA A 406 -28.15 54.16 -22.06
C ALA A 406 -27.80 53.93 -20.57
N GLY A 407 -26.56 54.36 -20.24
CA GLY A 407 -26.07 54.75 -18.91
C GLY A 407 -25.61 53.58 -18.04
N THR A 408 -24.41 53.55 -17.46
CA THR A 408 -23.32 54.51 -17.27
C THR A 408 -22.06 53.71 -16.96
#